data_AF-A0A972GGY6-F1
#
_entry.id   AF-A0A972GGY6-F1
#
_cell.length_a   1.000
_cell.length_b   1.000
_cell.length_c   1.000
_cell.angle_alpha   90.00
_cell.angle_beta   90.00
_cell.angle_gamma   90.00
#
_symmetry.space_group_name_H-M   'P 1'
#
loop_
_entity.id
_entity.type
_entity.pdbx_description
1 polymer ?
#
loop_
_entity_poly.entity_id
_entity_poly.type
_entity_poly.pdbx_seq_one_letter_code
_entity_poly.pdbx_strand_id
1 'polypeptide(L)'
;MTEQFFEQPILNSPYKYPSHHWELDEDRKPTNRIIEKRRSAEFITPVPKPKKRKQSQSHQQARLMLDEGLGLSTAEQQYDPTPIINAIRDRVDRWRQIPNPAD
;
A
#
# COMPACT_ATOMS: atom_id res chain seq x y z
N MET A 1 -26.33 -6.14 6.39
CA MET A 1 -25.00 -6.26 5.77
C MET A 1 -24.10 -6.90 6.78
N THR A 2 -23.49 -8.05 6.48
CA THR A 2 -22.52 -8.67 7.38
C THR A 2 -21.19 -7.96 7.25
N GLU A 3 -20.78 -7.28 8.31
CA GLU A 3 -19.51 -6.56 8.44
C GLU A 3 -18.34 -7.55 8.67
N GLN A 4 -18.14 -8.48 7.74
CA GLN A 4 -17.17 -9.58 7.86
C GLN A 4 -15.74 -9.09 8.09
N PHE A 5 -15.39 -7.93 7.52
CA PHE A 5 -14.09 -7.31 7.76
C PHE A 5 -13.85 -7.00 9.25
N PHE A 6 -14.86 -6.51 9.97
CA PHE A 6 -14.70 -6.08 11.36
C PHE A 6 -14.69 -7.27 12.33
N GLU A 7 -15.40 -8.34 12.00
CA GLU A 7 -15.36 -9.61 12.72
C GLU A 7 -14.01 -10.34 12.53
N GLN A 8 -13.47 -10.33 11.29
CA GLN A 8 -12.23 -11.00 10.96
C GLN A 8 -11.29 -10.13 10.10
N PRO A 9 -10.67 -9.09 10.70
CA PRO A 9 -9.82 -8.16 9.95
C PRO A 9 -8.50 -8.79 9.47
N ILE A 10 -8.06 -9.87 10.14
CA ILE A 10 -6.80 -10.57 9.85
C ILE A 10 -7.12 -11.95 9.27
N LEU A 11 -6.82 -12.13 7.98
CA LEU A 11 -7.09 -13.38 7.25
C LEU A 11 -5.92 -14.39 7.31
N ASN A 12 -4.69 -13.92 7.48
CA ASN A 12 -3.49 -14.75 7.39
C ASN A 12 -2.91 -15.07 8.76
N SER A 13 -2.33 -16.27 8.89
CA SER A 13 -1.54 -16.65 10.07
C SER A 13 -0.20 -15.90 10.10
N PRO A 14 0.31 -15.50 11.28
CA PRO A 14 1.63 -14.87 11.40
C PRO A 14 2.79 -15.83 11.05
N TYR A 15 2.56 -17.14 11.06
CA TYR A 15 3.57 -18.17 10.81
C TYR A 15 3.52 -18.76 9.40
N LYS A 16 2.51 -18.41 8.60
CA LYS A 16 2.35 -18.91 7.23
C LYS A 16 2.54 -17.79 6.21
N TYR A 17 2.79 -18.19 4.97
CA TYR A 17 2.82 -17.24 3.87
C TYR A 17 1.47 -16.53 3.69
N PRO A 18 1.43 -15.18 3.58
CA PRO A 18 0.18 -14.45 3.40
C PRO A 18 -0.34 -14.62 1.98
N SER A 19 -1.45 -15.36 1.84
CA SER A 19 -2.05 -15.70 0.54
C SER A 19 -3.27 -14.87 0.20
N HIS A 20 -3.87 -14.15 1.16
CA HIS A 20 -5.11 -13.43 0.95
C HIS A 20 -5.07 -12.02 1.56
N HIS A 21 -5.91 -11.10 1.08
CA HIS A 21 -6.15 -9.83 1.75
C HIS A 21 -7.56 -9.30 1.48
N TRP A 22 -8.04 -8.46 2.38
CA TRP A 22 -9.22 -7.64 2.15
C TRP A 22 -8.91 -6.57 1.10
N GLU A 23 -9.76 -6.47 0.09
CA GLU A 23 -9.75 -5.38 -0.87
C GLU A 23 -10.18 -4.07 -0.19
N LEU A 24 -9.44 -3.01 -0.50
CA LEU A 24 -9.74 -1.65 -0.06
C LEU A 24 -10.08 -0.81 -1.28
N ASP A 25 -11.10 0.04 -1.19
CA ASP A 25 -11.46 0.99 -2.25
C ASP A 25 -10.45 2.16 -2.35
N GLU A 26 -10.69 3.10 -3.27
CA GLU A 26 -9.84 4.30 -3.44
C GLU A 26 -9.76 5.18 -2.18
N ASP A 27 -10.80 5.14 -1.35
CA ASP A 27 -10.86 5.81 -0.05
C ASP A 27 -10.29 4.94 1.09
N ARG A 28 -9.76 3.76 0.75
CA ARG A 28 -9.17 2.74 1.62
C ARG A 28 -10.15 2.11 2.61
N LYS A 29 -11.42 2.06 2.26
CA LYS A 29 -12.45 1.37 3.03
C LYS A 29 -12.55 -0.08 2.59
N PRO A 30 -12.79 -1.01 3.53
CA PRO A 30 -12.94 -2.42 3.20
C PRO A 30 -14.19 -2.65 2.36
N THR A 31 -14.03 -3.32 1.22
CA THR A 31 -15.15 -3.65 0.30
C THR A 31 -15.85 -4.96 0.67
N ASN A 32 -15.41 -5.63 1.75
CA ASN A 32 -15.76 -7.00 2.13
C ASN A 32 -15.47 -8.05 1.05
N ARG A 33 -14.55 -7.76 0.11
CA ARG A 33 -14.05 -8.74 -0.85
C ARG A 33 -12.68 -9.24 -0.43
N ILE A 34 -12.48 -10.55 -0.54
CA ILE A 34 -11.19 -11.20 -0.30
C ILE A 34 -10.53 -11.44 -1.65
N ILE A 35 -9.26 -11.05 -1.78
CA ILE A 35 -8.45 -11.31 -2.96
C ILE A 35 -7.42 -12.39 -2.59
N GLU A 36 -7.33 -13.43 -3.41
CA GLU A 36 -6.42 -14.59 -3.27
C GLU A 36 -4.99 -14.29 -3.74
N LYS A 37 -4.42 -13.20 -3.24
CA LYS A 37 -2.99 -12.91 -3.39
C LYS A 37 -2.46 -12.13 -2.20
N ARG A 38 -1.15 -12.12 -2.05
CA ARG A 38 -0.47 -11.23 -1.11
C ARG A 38 -0.72 -9.76 -1.48
N ARG A 39 -1.10 -8.93 -0.51
CA ARG A 39 -1.23 -7.47 -0.73
C ARG A 39 0.13 -6.85 -1.03
N SER A 40 0.22 -6.08 -2.11
CA SER A 40 1.39 -5.24 -2.39
C SER A 40 1.62 -4.26 -1.23
N ALA A 41 2.88 -3.94 -0.95
CA ALA A 41 3.19 -2.82 -0.08
C ALA A 41 2.67 -1.53 -0.75
N GLU A 42 2.06 -0.68 0.05
CA GLU A 42 1.74 0.71 -0.29
C GLU A 42 1.92 1.49 1.01
N PHE A 43 2.84 2.45 1.01
CA PHE A 43 2.98 3.39 2.12
C PHE A 43 2.18 4.64 1.82
N ILE A 44 1.48 5.09 2.84
CA ILE A 44 0.53 6.19 2.73
C ILE A 44 1.00 7.22 3.72
N THR A 45 1.41 8.38 3.23
CA THR A 45 1.51 9.56 4.09
C THR A 45 0.07 9.99 4.40
N PRO A 46 -0.40 9.96 5.66
CA PRO A 46 -1.73 10.42 6.01
C PRO A 46 -1.77 11.95 5.90
N VAL A 47 -1.90 12.46 4.68
CA VAL A 47 -2.14 13.88 4.44
C VAL A 47 -3.64 14.11 4.70
N PRO A 48 -4.03 14.92 5.70
CA PRO A 48 -5.42 15.18 5.99
C PRO A 48 -6.11 15.75 4.74
N LYS A 49 -7.20 15.11 4.29
CA LYS A 49 -8.00 15.66 3.19
C LYS A 49 -8.56 17.02 3.63
N PRO A 50 -8.41 18.09 2.85
CA PRO A 50 -8.91 19.41 3.22
C PRO A 50 -10.44 19.36 3.39
N LYS A 51 -10.93 19.85 4.54
CA LYS A 51 -12.36 19.79 4.92
C LYS A 51 -13.30 20.56 3.97
N LYS A 52 -12.79 21.43 3.10
CA LYS A 52 -13.58 22.21 2.13
C LYS A 52 -13.09 21.94 0.71
N ARG A 53 -13.75 21.05 -0.03
CA ARG A 53 -13.63 20.96 -1.50
C ARG A 53 -14.64 21.93 -2.11
N LYS A 54 -14.20 23.13 -2.54
CA LYS A 54 -15.00 23.91 -3.51
C LYS A 54 -14.95 23.14 -4.84
N GLN A 55 -16.11 22.91 -5.46
CA GLN A 55 -16.35 22.08 -6.65
C GLN A 55 -15.72 22.59 -7.95
N SER A 56 -14.59 23.28 -7.92
CA SER A 56 -13.85 23.64 -9.12
C SER A 56 -12.72 22.64 -9.33
N GLN A 57 -12.84 21.79 -10.36
CA GLN A 57 -11.80 20.86 -10.80
C GLN A 57 -10.46 21.55 -11.12
N SER A 58 -10.43 22.88 -11.19
CA SER A 58 -9.25 23.72 -11.44
C SER A 58 -8.37 24.02 -10.21
N HIS A 59 -8.77 23.63 -8.99
CA HIS A 59 -8.01 23.92 -7.77
C HIS A 59 -7.73 22.67 -6.93
N GLN A 60 -7.26 21.60 -7.55
CA GLN A 60 -6.50 20.61 -6.79
C GLN A 60 -5.23 21.30 -6.29
N GLN A 61 -5.10 21.46 -4.98
CA GLN A 61 -3.88 21.96 -4.36
C GLN A 61 -2.72 21.06 -4.81
N ALA A 62 -1.81 21.60 -5.61
CA ALA A 62 -0.60 20.91 -6.01
C ALA A 62 0.17 20.48 -4.75
N ARG A 63 0.79 19.29 -4.80
CA ARG A 63 1.74 18.88 -3.76
C ARG A 63 2.76 19.99 -3.58
N LEU A 64 2.85 20.56 -2.38
CA LEU A 64 3.91 21.48 -2.03
C LEU A 64 5.22 20.69 -2.06
N MET A 65 5.99 20.87 -3.12
CA MET A 65 7.39 20.47 -3.14
C MET A 65 8.10 21.43 -2.19
N LEU A 66 8.47 20.93 -1.01
CA LEU A 66 9.26 21.68 -0.04
C LEU A 66 10.69 21.74 -0.60
N ASP A 67 10.95 22.71 -1.47
CA ASP A 67 12.29 23.04 -1.91
C ASP A 67 13.01 23.73 -0.74
N GLU A 68 13.98 23.05 -0.12
CA GLU A 68 14.82 23.59 0.96
C GLU A 68 15.77 24.72 0.49
N GLY A 69 15.60 25.25 -0.73
CA GLY A 69 16.36 26.39 -1.26
C GLY A 69 17.78 26.04 -1.69
N LEU A 70 18.16 24.76 -1.59
CA LEU A 70 19.46 24.21 -1.99
C LEU A 70 19.40 23.47 -3.33
N GLY A 71 18.21 23.36 -3.96
CA GLY A 71 18.04 22.58 -5.19
C GLY A 71 18.22 21.07 -5.00
N LEU A 72 18.17 20.61 -3.74
CA LEU A 72 18.37 19.22 -3.30
C LEU A 72 17.05 18.46 -3.12
N SER A 73 15.93 18.97 -3.61
CA SER A 73 14.64 18.26 -3.56
C SER A 73 13.95 18.35 -4.91
N THR A 74 14.27 17.41 -5.80
CA THR A 74 13.57 17.14 -7.05
C THR A 74 12.36 16.24 -6.78
N ALA A 75 11.41 16.20 -7.72
CA ALA A 75 10.27 15.28 -7.65
C ALA A 75 10.69 13.79 -7.49
N GLU A 76 11.90 13.46 -7.92
CA GLU A 76 12.52 12.14 -7.85
C GLU A 76 13.14 11.84 -6.48
N GLN A 77 13.42 12.86 -5.66
CA GLN A 77 14.00 12.71 -4.32
C GLN A 77 12.97 12.38 -3.24
N GLN A 78 11.70 12.19 -3.61
CA GLN A 78 10.73 11.58 -2.73
C GLN A 78 11.12 10.11 -2.51
N TYR A 79 11.77 9.81 -1.39
CA TYR A 79 12.06 8.44 -0.97
C TYR A 79 10.76 7.67 -0.76
N ASP A 80 10.28 7.00 -1.80
CA ASP A 80 9.25 5.99 -1.70
C ASP A 80 9.91 4.61 -1.58
N PRO A 81 9.94 3.99 -0.38
CA PRO A 81 10.52 2.66 -0.21
C PRO A 81 9.62 1.56 -0.80
N THR A 82 8.37 1.88 -1.20
CA THR A 82 7.38 0.92 -1.68
C THR A 82 7.89 0.04 -2.83
N PRO A 83 8.50 0.58 -3.90
CA PRO A 83 8.98 -0.23 -5.01
C PRO A 83 10.07 -1.21 -4.59
N ILE A 84 11.00 -0.77 -3.73
CA ILE A 84 12.09 -1.60 -3.22
C ILE A 84 11.53 -2.76 -2.39
N ILE A 85 10.55 -2.49 -1.52
CA ILE A 85 9.93 -3.50 -0.67
C ILE A 85 9.20 -4.55 -1.50
N ASN A 86 8.44 -4.14 -2.51
CA ASN A 86 7.76 -5.09 -3.41
C ASN A 86 8.79 -5.93 -4.19
N ALA A 87 9.86 -5.31 -4.71
CA ALA A 87 10.92 -6.04 -5.40
C ALA A 87 11.67 -7.05 -4.51
N ILE A 88 11.87 -6.74 -3.23
CA ILE A 88 12.43 -7.70 -2.26
C ILE A 88 11.46 -8.86 -2.04
N ARG A 89 10.17 -8.58 -1.86
CA ARG A 89 9.14 -9.62 -1.67
C ARG A 89 9.09 -10.57 -2.86
N ASP A 90 9.11 -10.05 -4.09
CA ASP A 90 9.12 -10.88 -5.31
C ASP A 90 10.37 -11.77 -5.40
N ARG A 91 11.53 -11.28 -4.93
CA ARG A 91 12.76 -12.08 -4.86
C ARG A 91 12.66 -13.18 -3.81
N VAL A 92 12.15 -12.86 -2.62
CA VAL A 92 11.95 -13.83 -1.54
C VAL A 92 10.94 -14.90 -1.93
N ASP A 93 9.88 -14.52 -2.64
CA ASP A 93 8.84 -15.44 -3.08
C ASP A 93 9.37 -16.41 -4.12
N ARG A 94 10.21 -15.95 -5.06
CA ARG A 94 10.96 -16.83 -5.97
C ARG A 94 11.91 -17.76 -5.23
N TRP A 95 12.64 -17.27 -4.24
CA TRP A 95 13.56 -18.09 -3.45
C TRP A 95 12.82 -19.23 -2.70
N ARG A 96 11.63 -18.94 -2.15
CA ARG A 96 10.79 -19.96 -1.47
C ARG A 96 10.23 -21.04 -2.39
N GLN A 97 10.20 -20.80 -3.70
CA GLN A 97 9.77 -21.79 -4.69
C GLN A 97 10.87 -22.80 -5.03
N ILE A 98 12.12 -22.54 -4.63
CA ILE A 98 13.23 -23.45 -4.84
C ILE A 98 13.02 -24.67 -3.92
N PRO A 99 12.98 -25.90 -4.46
CA PRO A 99 12.85 -27.11 -3.65
C PRO A 99 13.99 -27.21 -2.63
N ASN A 100 13.67 -27.58 -1.40
CA ASN A 100 14.70 -27.91 -0.43
C ASN A 100 15.32 -29.26 -0.83
N PRO A 101 16.64 -29.36 -1.04
CA PRO A 101 17.28 -30.63 -1.39
C PRO A 101 17.18 -31.70 -0.30
N ALA A 102 16.75 -31.34 0.92
CA ALA A 102 16.56 -32.23 2.05
C ALA A 102 15.08 -32.58 2.34
N ASP A 103 14.12 -32.04 1.57
CA ASP A 103 12.69 -32.39 1.67
C ASP A 103 12.34 -33.63 0.81
#